data_AF-A0A2G9Q6I7-F1
#
_entry.id   AF-A0A2G9Q6I7-F1
#
_cell.length_a   1.000
_cell.length_b   1.000
_cell.length_c   1.000
_cell.angle_alpha   90.00
_cell.angle_beta   90.00
_cell.angle_gamma   90.00
#
_symmetry.space_group_name_H-M   'P 1'
#
loop_
_entity.id
_entity.type
_entity.pdbx_description
1 polymer ?
#
loop_
_entity_poly.entity_id
_entity_poly.type
_entity_poly.pdbx_seq_one_letter_code
_entity_poly.pdbx_strand_id
1 'polypeptide(L)'
;MDSPPQVEGENPQTQPEEEEGDIIEIVTTTGDRDVVEEECHFTRERAQILIGEIMGCNRDLENIKQNINDVQNKMKNIIDVLGRI
;
A
#
# COMPACT_ATOMS: atom_id res chain seq x y z
N MET A 1 23.90 60.70 -0.18
CA MET A 1 23.23 60.63 1.14
C MET A 1 21.74 60.68 0.84
N ASP A 2 20.96 59.61 0.86
CA ASP A 2 21.06 58.33 1.58
C ASP A 2 20.44 57.20 0.71
N SER A 3 20.95 55.97 0.85
CA SER A 3 20.56 54.77 0.08
C SER A 3 19.36 54.05 0.74
N PRO A 4 18.54 53.28 -0.01
CA PRO A 4 17.31 52.67 0.52
C PRO A 4 17.60 51.45 1.42
N PRO A 5 16.72 51.10 2.38
CA PRO A 5 16.98 50.04 3.35
C PRO A 5 16.88 48.65 2.68
N GLN A 6 17.96 47.87 2.77
CA GLN A 6 18.01 46.47 2.37
C GLN A 6 17.49 45.57 3.50
N VAL A 7 16.53 44.69 3.20
CA VAL A 7 16.38 43.39 3.88
C VAL A 7 16.04 42.37 2.79
N GLU A 8 17.00 41.48 2.49
CA GLU A 8 16.94 40.35 1.55
C GLU A 8 15.95 39.26 2.00
N GLY A 9 15.33 38.53 1.04
CA GLY A 9 14.74 37.21 1.27
C GLY A 9 13.58 36.83 0.34
N GLU A 10 13.69 35.71 -0.36
CA GLU A 10 12.95 35.27 -1.57
C GLU A 10 11.67 34.41 -1.31
N ASN A 11 10.69 34.50 -2.23
CA ASN A 11 9.78 33.46 -2.78
C ASN A 11 8.66 32.75 -1.92
N PRO A 12 7.60 32.15 -2.54
CA PRO A 12 6.20 32.38 -2.19
C PRO A 12 5.39 31.09 -1.87
N GLN A 13 4.13 31.30 -1.46
CA GLN A 13 2.98 30.41 -1.67
C GLN A 13 2.90 29.11 -0.83
N THR A 14 2.19 29.23 0.30
CA THR A 14 1.66 28.12 1.11
C THR A 14 0.43 27.48 0.44
N GLN A 15 0.43 26.15 0.36
CA GLN A 15 -0.59 25.26 -0.23
C GLN A 15 -1.80 25.00 0.71
N PRO A 16 -2.95 24.49 0.23
CA PRO A 16 -3.89 23.74 1.05
C PRO A 16 -3.63 22.23 0.99
N GLU A 17 -3.85 21.57 2.12
CA GLU A 17 -3.65 20.15 2.44
C GLU A 17 -4.56 19.21 1.60
N GLU A 18 -3.97 18.14 1.06
CA GLU A 18 -4.70 16.89 0.74
C GLU A 18 -4.05 15.76 1.56
N GLU A 19 -4.82 15.22 2.49
CA GLU A 19 -4.43 14.20 3.46
C GLU A 19 -4.60 12.78 2.88
N GLU A 20 -3.56 11.96 3.10
CA GLU A 20 -3.55 10.49 3.16
C GLU A 20 -3.99 9.68 1.92
N GLY A 21 -3.09 9.64 0.94
CA GLY A 21 -2.69 8.33 0.43
C GLY A 21 -1.55 7.85 1.31
N ASP A 22 -1.69 6.70 1.97
CA ASP A 22 -0.59 6.02 2.67
C ASP A 22 0.39 5.52 1.59
N ILE A 23 1.16 6.47 1.06
CA ILE A 23 2.27 6.23 0.15
C ILE A 23 3.32 5.59 1.05
N ILE A 24 3.49 4.27 0.90
CA ILE A 24 4.62 3.56 1.49
C ILE A 24 5.87 4.10 0.78
N GLU A 25 6.38 5.21 1.30
CA GLU A 25 7.61 5.85 0.90
C GLU A 25 8.75 4.94 1.36
N ILE A 26 9.33 4.20 0.42
CA ILE A 26 10.57 3.48 0.66
C ILE A 26 11.68 4.52 0.69
N VAL A 27 11.97 5.02 1.89
CA VAL A 27 13.03 5.99 2.14
C VAL A 27 14.40 5.35 1.90
N THR A 28 15.12 5.82 0.88
CA THR A 28 16.57 5.62 0.76
C THR A 28 17.28 6.95 0.97
N THR A 29 18.08 7.01 2.03
CA THR A 29 18.82 8.21 2.42
C THR A 29 20.09 8.34 1.58
N THR A 30 20.17 9.32 0.67
CA THR A 30 21.47 9.82 0.20
C THR A 30 21.42 11.33 0.04
N GLY A 31 21.97 12.02 1.03
CA GLY A 31 22.21 13.46 1.00
C GLY A 31 23.58 13.77 0.43
N ASP A 32 23.56 14.39 -0.75
CA ASP A 32 24.56 15.25 -1.40
C ASP A 32 25.66 14.60 -2.28
N ARG A 33 25.62 14.97 -3.57
CA ARG A 33 26.36 14.50 -4.77
C ARG A 33 25.94 13.15 -5.39
N ASP A 34 25.48 13.28 -6.63
CA ASP A 34 24.82 12.28 -7.47
C ASP A 34 23.44 11.88 -6.96
N VAL A 35 22.43 12.63 -7.40
CA VAL A 35 21.08 12.09 -7.56
C VAL A 35 21.18 11.05 -8.68
N VAL A 36 21.71 9.87 -8.34
CA VAL A 36 21.22 8.66 -8.97
C VAL A 36 19.74 8.69 -8.66
N GLU A 37 18.92 8.92 -9.68
CA GLU A 37 17.56 8.40 -9.67
C GLU A 37 17.74 6.95 -9.20
N GLU A 38 17.45 6.65 -7.93
CA GLU A 38 16.95 5.32 -7.60
C GLU A 38 15.55 5.28 -8.20
N GLU A 39 15.54 5.31 -9.53
CA GLU A 39 14.45 4.91 -10.35
C GLU A 39 14.06 3.57 -9.77
N CYS A 40 12.81 3.50 -9.33
CA CYS A 40 12.22 2.30 -8.77
C CYS A 40 12.24 1.25 -9.89
N HIS A 41 13.39 0.62 -10.08
CA HIS A 41 13.68 -0.33 -11.13
C HIS A 41 13.06 -1.65 -10.69
N PHE A 42 11.73 -1.67 -10.63
CA PHE A 42 10.98 -2.90 -10.66
C PHE A 42 11.28 -3.55 -12.00
N THR A 43 12.24 -4.46 -11.98
CA THR A 43 12.57 -5.26 -13.16
C THR A 43 11.30 -6.01 -13.58
N ARG A 44 11.12 -6.20 -14.88
CA ARG A 44 10.00 -6.98 -15.43
C ARG A 44 9.89 -8.36 -14.76
N GLU A 45 11.02 -8.95 -14.38
CA GLU A 45 11.10 -10.20 -13.65
C GLU A 45 10.44 -10.12 -12.26
N ARG A 46 10.73 -9.07 -11.47
CA ARG A 46 10.07 -8.84 -10.17
C ARG A 46 8.57 -8.62 -10.31
N ALA A 47 8.14 -7.90 -11.35
CA ALA A 47 6.72 -7.73 -11.63
C ALA A 47 6.02 -9.06 -11.97
N GLN A 48 6.67 -9.95 -12.73
CA GLN A 48 6.13 -11.27 -13.06
C GLN A 48 6.03 -12.19 -11.84
N ILE A 49 7.03 -12.16 -10.94
CA ILE A 49 7.00 -12.89 -9.68
C ILE A 49 5.82 -12.41 -8.82
N LEU A 50 5.69 -11.10 -8.64
CA LEU A 50 4.59 -10.52 -7.84
C LEU A 50 3.21 -10.86 -8.42
N ILE A 51 3.05 -10.84 -9.74
CA ILE A 51 1.80 -11.26 -10.40
C ILE A 51 1.50 -12.73 -10.09
N GLY A 52 2.52 -13.60 -10.10
CA GLY A 52 2.38 -15.01 -9.73
C GLY A 52 1.99 -15.21 -8.28
N GLU A 53 2.60 -14.46 -7.36
CA GLU A 53 2.27 -14.49 -5.93
C GLU A 53 0.82 -14.04 -5.68
N ILE A 54 0.40 -12.92 -6.28
CA ILE A 54 -0.98 -12.42 -6.17
C ILE A 54 -1.98 -13.45 -6.69
N MET A 55 -1.69 -14.08 -7.84
CA MET A 55 -2.54 -15.13 -8.40
C MET A 55 -2.63 -16.35 -7.47
N GLY A 56 -1.51 -16.75 -6.86
CA GLY A 56 -1.46 -17.82 -5.86
C GLY A 56 -2.31 -17.49 -4.63
N CYS A 57 -2.14 -16.29 -4.06
CA CYS A 57 -2.93 -15.81 -2.93
C CYS A 57 -4.43 -15.80 -3.24
N ASN A 58 -4.85 -15.39 -4.44
CA ASN A 58 -6.25 -15.40 -4.83
C ASN A 58 -6.85 -16.81 -4.81
N ARG A 59 -6.11 -17.82 -5.30
CA ARG A 59 -6.53 -19.22 -5.23
C ARG A 59 -6.65 -19.71 -3.78
N ASP A 60 -5.71 -19.33 -2.93
CA ASP A 60 -5.75 -19.71 -1.52
C ASP A 60 -6.94 -19.05 -0.79
N LEU A 61 -7.26 -17.80 -1.11
CA LEU A 61 -8.44 -17.10 -0.61
C LEU A 61 -9.74 -17.78 -1.02
N GLU A 62 -9.85 -18.24 -2.28
CA GLU A 62 -11.00 -19.01 -2.74
C GLU A 62 -11.17 -20.33 -1.95
N ASN A 63 -10.07 -21.03 -1.68
CA ASN A 63 -10.08 -22.26 -0.87
C ASN A 63 -10.53 -21.99 0.57
N ILE A 64 -10.03 -20.91 1.20
CA ILE A 64 -10.43 -20.50 2.55
C ILE A 64 -11.93 -20.19 2.59
N LYS A 65 -12.44 -19.44 1.61
CA LYS A 65 -13.87 -19.14 1.47
C LYS A 65 -14.70 -20.42 1.38
N GLN A 66 -14.26 -21.39 0.58
CA GLN A 66 -14.97 -22.67 0.44
C GLN A 66 -14.96 -23.47 1.75
N ASN A 67 -13.83 -23.48 2.48
CA ASN A 67 -13.73 -24.15 3.78
C ASN A 67 -14.65 -23.51 4.82
N ILE A 68 -14.73 -22.18 4.85
CA ILE A 68 -15.67 -21.46 5.74
C ILE A 68 -17.11 -21.87 5.43
N ASN A 69 -17.49 -21.91 4.15
CA ASN A 69 -18.83 -22.33 3.74
C ASN A 69 -19.14 -23.78 4.18
N ASP A 70 -18.17 -24.70 4.05
CA ASP A 70 -18.32 -26.08 4.51
C ASP A 70 -18.54 -26.18 6.02
N VAL A 71 -17.72 -25.45 6.80
CA VAL A 71 -17.87 -25.38 8.26
C VAL A 71 -19.22 -24.79 8.66
N GLN A 72 -19.66 -23.70 8.02
CA GLN A 72 -20.97 -23.10 8.26
C GLN A 72 -22.12 -24.08 7.99
N ASN A 73 -22.04 -24.85 6.90
CA ASN A 73 -23.07 -25.85 6.57
C ASN A 73 -23.09 -27.00 7.57
N LYS A 74 -21.92 -27.50 7.99
CA LYS A 74 -21.83 -28.50 9.07
C LYS A 74 -22.45 -28.01 10.36
N MET A 75 -22.21 -26.75 10.73
CA MET A 75 -22.79 -26.15 11.92
C MET A 75 -24.32 -26.03 11.84
N LYS A 76 -24.87 -25.62 10.69
CA LYS A 76 -26.32 -25.61 10.46
C LYS A 76 -26.93 -27.01 10.64
N ASN A 77 -26.28 -28.05 10.11
CA ASN A 77 -26.75 -29.42 10.26
C ASN A 77 -26.75 -29.88 11.73
N ILE A 78 -25.72 -29.51 12.51
CA ILE A 78 -25.66 -29.82 13.94
C ILE A 78 -26.82 -29.14 14.68
N ILE A 79 -27.08 -27.86 14.40
CA ILE A 79 -28.17 -27.09 15.01
C ILE A 79 -29.53 -27.72 14.65
N ASP A 80 -29.74 -28.09 13.38
CA ASP A 80 -30.99 -28.75 12.93
C ASP A 80 -31.24 -30.07 13.65
N VAL A 81 -30.21 -30.91 13.84
CA VAL A 81 -30.34 -32.17 14.58
C VAL A 81 -30.69 -31.91 16.04
N LEU A 82 -30.01 -30.98 16.70
CA LEU A 82 -30.26 -30.66 18.11
C LEU A 82 -31.65 -30.06 18.34
N GLY A 83 -32.18 -29.28 17.40
CA GLY A 83 -33.52 -28.70 17.49
C GLY A 83 -34.67 -29.70 17.30
N ARG A 84 -34.39 -30.94 16.87
CA ARG A 84 -35.38 -32.02 16.74
C ARG A 84 -35.52 -32.89 17.99
N ILE A 85 -34.63 -32.72 18.98
CA ILE A 85 -34.67 -33.40 20.28
C ILE A 85 -35.54 -32.56 21.23
#